data_AF-A0A1I0FS03-F1
#
_entry.id   AF-A0A1I0FS03-F1
#
_cell.length_a   1.000
_cell.length_b   1.000
_cell.length_c   1.000
_cell.angle_alpha   90.00
_cell.angle_beta   90.00
_cell.angle_gamma   90.00
#
_symmetry.space_group_name_H-M   'P 1'
#
loop_
_entity.id
_entity.type
_entity.pdbx_description
1 polymer ?
#
loop_
_entity_poly.entity_id
_entity_poly.type
_entity_poly.pdbx_seq_one_letter_code
_entity_poly.pdbx_strand_id
1 'polypeptide(L)'
;MTPRKKKNQAAVKSDELPELLRAISTYETIGDRQTQLALQLLALTFVRTNELIGAVWTEFDLDNAIWIVPAERMKMRNEHVVSLSSQAMKIIAELKTMAGNSRYLLCLGANKISRSVITRCFLPCIAWGIKVR
;
A
#
# COMPACT_ATOMS: atom_id res chain seq x y z
N MET A 1 19.03 28.57 -5.57
CA MET A 1 18.50 27.17 -5.60
C MET A 1 17.31 27.16 -6.56
N THR A 2 17.50 26.67 -7.79
CA THR A 2 16.43 26.67 -8.81
C THR A 2 15.36 25.64 -8.42
N PRO A 3 14.06 26.00 -8.38
CA PRO A 3 13.02 25.07 -7.98
C PRO A 3 12.91 23.93 -9.00
N ARG A 4 12.91 22.68 -8.50
CA ARG A 4 12.71 21.49 -9.34
C ARG A 4 11.31 21.55 -9.96
N LYS A 5 11.22 21.57 -11.30
CA LYS A 5 9.94 21.46 -12.01
C LYS A 5 9.26 20.14 -11.64
N LYS A 6 8.13 20.22 -10.94
CA LYS A 6 7.33 19.07 -10.53
C LYS A 6 6.59 18.54 -11.76
N LYS A 7 6.91 17.32 -12.20
CA LYS A 7 6.10 16.57 -13.17
C LYS A 7 5.06 15.75 -12.40
N ASN A 8 3.82 15.75 -12.89
CA ASN A 8 2.78 14.87 -12.35
C ASN A 8 3.07 13.41 -12.76
N GLN A 9 2.71 12.47 -11.90
CA GLN A 9 2.80 11.05 -12.24
C GLN A 9 1.65 10.66 -13.18
N ALA A 10 1.90 9.72 -14.10
CA ALA A 10 0.87 9.21 -14.98
C ALA A 10 -0.19 8.46 -14.16
N ALA A 11 -1.47 8.75 -14.41
CA ALA A 11 -2.58 8.01 -13.83
C ALA A 11 -2.79 6.71 -14.60
N VAL A 12 -3.17 5.65 -13.89
CA VAL A 12 -3.57 4.37 -14.48
C VAL A 12 -4.91 4.55 -15.18
N LYS A 13 -5.04 4.04 -16.40
CA LYS A 13 -6.31 4.08 -17.14
C LYS A 13 -7.28 3.01 -16.62
N SER A 14 -8.58 3.21 -16.81
CA SER A 14 -9.62 2.23 -16.44
C SER A 14 -9.33 0.84 -17.00
N ASP A 15 -8.82 0.78 -18.22
CA ASP A 15 -8.64 -0.45 -18.98
C ASP A 15 -7.41 -1.24 -18.51
N GLU A 16 -6.44 -0.56 -17.89
CA GLU A 16 -5.21 -1.13 -17.34
C GLU A 16 -5.39 -1.57 -15.87
N LEU A 17 -6.49 -1.17 -15.22
CA LEU A 17 -6.77 -1.50 -13.83
C LEU A 17 -6.87 -3.02 -13.55
N PRO A 18 -7.56 -3.83 -14.38
CA PRO A 18 -7.64 -5.27 -14.13
C PRO A 18 -6.26 -5.95 -14.21
N GLU A 19 -5.41 -5.50 -15.13
CA GLU A 19 -4.05 -6.02 -15.27
C GLU A 19 -3.19 -5.67 -14.06
N LEU A 20 -3.29 -4.43 -13.58
CA LEU A 20 -2.62 -3.99 -12.35
C LEU A 20 -3.03 -4.84 -11.14
N LEU A 21 -4.33 -5.08 -10.94
CA LEU A 21 -4.81 -5.87 -9.81
C LEU A 21 -4.32 -7.32 -9.89
N ARG A 22 -4.25 -7.89 -11.10
CA ARG A 22 -3.65 -9.22 -11.32
C ARG A 22 -2.16 -9.20 -10.97
N ALA A 23 -1.41 -8.21 -11.43
CA ALA A 23 0.02 -8.07 -11.11
C ALA A 23 0.27 -7.95 -9.61
N ILE A 24 -0.57 -7.23 -8.87
CA ILE A 24 -0.52 -7.16 -7.40
C ILE A 24 -0.81 -8.54 -6.79
N SER A 25 -1.82 -9.25 -7.29
CA SER A 25 -2.17 -10.58 -6.79
C SER A 25 -1.08 -11.64 -7.03
N THR A 26 -0.27 -11.50 -8.07
CA THR A 26 0.84 -12.42 -8.38
C THR A 26 2.18 -11.96 -7.83
N TYR A 27 2.25 -10.84 -7.09
CA TYR A 27 3.51 -10.23 -6.67
C TYR A 27 4.39 -11.15 -5.80
N GLU A 28 3.79 -12.10 -5.08
CA GLU A 28 4.50 -13.10 -4.27
C GLU A 28 5.58 -13.88 -5.05
N THR A 29 5.41 -14.04 -6.36
CA THR A 29 6.39 -14.76 -7.18
C THR A 29 7.67 -13.95 -7.43
N ILE A 30 7.65 -12.64 -7.16
CA ILE A 30 8.73 -11.69 -7.48
C ILE A 30 9.27 -10.99 -6.22
N GLY A 31 8.47 -10.88 -5.16
CA GLY A 31 8.79 -10.12 -3.95
C GLY A 31 8.28 -10.72 -2.65
N ASP A 32 8.35 -9.94 -1.58
CA ASP A 32 7.98 -10.37 -0.23
C ASP A 32 6.46 -10.40 0.00
N ARG A 33 5.97 -11.41 0.73
CA ARG A 33 4.55 -11.59 1.03
C ARG A 33 3.95 -10.41 1.80
N GLN A 34 4.68 -9.78 2.73
CA GLN A 34 4.16 -8.58 3.42
C GLN A 34 3.97 -7.42 2.44
N THR A 35 4.86 -7.28 1.45
CA THR A 35 4.75 -6.23 0.43
C THR A 35 3.54 -6.46 -0.47
N GLN A 36 3.26 -7.70 -0.85
CA GLN A 36 2.05 -8.05 -1.60
C GLN A 36 0.78 -7.70 -0.82
N LEU A 37 0.70 -8.10 0.45
CA LEU A 37 -0.42 -7.78 1.34
C LEU A 37 -0.59 -6.27 1.52
N ALA A 38 0.51 -5.53 1.66
CA ALA A 38 0.49 -4.07 1.73
C ALA A 38 -0.06 -3.43 0.45
N LEU A 39 0.33 -3.93 -0.73
CA LEU A 39 -0.18 -3.43 -2.01
C LEU A 39 -1.68 -3.73 -2.18
N GLN A 40 -2.14 -4.91 -1.77
CA GLN A 40 -3.56 -5.25 -1.77
C GLN A 40 -4.35 -4.35 -0.82
N LEU A 41 -3.84 -4.12 0.40
CA LEU A 41 -4.48 -3.24 1.37
C LEU A 41 -4.55 -1.80 0.85
N LEU A 42 -3.50 -1.33 0.17
CA LEU A 42 -3.47 -0.02 -0.48
C LEU A 42 -4.52 0.09 -1.59
N ALA A 43 -4.71 -0.97 -2.38
CA ALA A 43 -5.72 -1.02 -3.44
C ALA A 43 -7.15 -1.05 -2.89
N LEU A 44 -7.36 -1.62 -1.69
CA LEU A 44 -8.68 -1.68 -1.05
C LEU A 44 -9.05 -0.39 -0.33
N THR A 45 -8.08 0.27 0.30
CA THR A 45 -8.31 1.42 1.20
C THR A 45 -7.97 2.77 0.59
N PHE A 46 -7.18 2.80 -0.50
CA PHE A 46 -6.72 4.01 -1.20
C PHE A 46 -6.04 5.06 -0.30
N VAL A 47 -5.55 4.65 0.87
CA VAL A 47 -4.75 5.51 1.75
C VAL A 47 -3.45 5.92 1.08
N ARG A 48 -2.80 6.97 1.59
CA ARG A 48 -1.49 7.33 1.04
C ARG A 48 -0.46 6.29 1.46
N THR A 49 0.48 6.00 0.56
CA THR A 49 1.62 5.11 0.83
C THR A 49 2.34 5.45 2.13
N ASN A 50 2.56 6.74 2.41
CA ASN A 50 3.25 7.17 3.63
C ASN A 50 2.43 6.91 4.90
N GLU A 51 1.10 6.91 4.81
CA GLU A 51 0.20 6.60 5.93
C GLU A 51 0.29 5.10 6.23
N LEU A 52 0.23 4.26 5.20
CA LEU A 52 0.35 2.81 5.31
C LEU A 52 1.71 2.35 5.85
N ILE A 53 2.82 2.90 5.35
CA ILE A 53 4.18 2.49 5.79
C ILE A 53 4.41 2.75 7.28
N GLY A 54 3.87 3.85 7.81
CA GLY A 54 4.02 4.19 9.23
C GLY A 54 2.84 3.74 10.10
N ALA A 55 1.91 2.94 9.57
CA ALA A 55 0.73 2.50 10.32
C ALA A 55 1.14 1.64 11.52
N VAL A 56 0.54 1.89 12.67
CA VAL A 56 0.79 1.14 13.92
C VAL A 56 -0.45 0.40 14.37
N TRP A 57 -0.27 -0.73 15.06
CA TRP A 57 -1.41 -1.57 15.47
C TRP A 57 -2.43 -0.84 16.36
N THR A 58 -2.01 0.18 17.11
CA THR A 58 -2.89 0.98 17.98
C THR A 58 -3.83 1.92 17.21
N GLU A 59 -3.58 2.16 15.91
CA GLU A 59 -4.45 2.96 15.04
C GLU A 59 -5.66 2.14 14.51
N PHE A 60 -5.63 0.81 14.64
CA PHE A 60 -6.64 -0.09 14.10
C PHE A 60 -7.61 -0.55 15.19
N ASP A 61 -8.88 -0.20 15.03
CA ASP A 61 -9.99 -0.79 15.76
C ASP A 61 -10.55 -1.95 14.93
N LEU A 62 -10.09 -3.16 15.26
CA LEU A 62 -10.48 -4.37 14.55
C LEU A 62 -11.90 -4.84 14.90
N ASP A 63 -12.44 -4.42 16.04
CA ASP A 63 -13.79 -4.77 16.47
C ASP A 63 -14.83 -3.99 15.66
N ASN A 64 -14.57 -2.71 15.42
CA ASN A 64 -15.43 -1.85 14.59
C ASN A 64 -15.03 -1.84 13.10
N ALA A 65 -13.96 -2.55 12.72
CA ALA A 65 -13.38 -2.55 11.38
C ALA A 65 -13.04 -1.13 10.89
N ILE A 66 -12.37 -0.34 11.73
CA ILE A 66 -11.99 1.04 11.46
C ILE A 66 -10.47 1.20 11.62
N TRP A 67 -9.86 1.94 10.70
CA TRP A 67 -8.50 2.44 10.84
C TRP A 67 -8.51 3.96 10.95
N ILE A 68 -7.91 4.47 12.03
CA ILE A 68 -7.85 5.91 12.32
C ILE A 68 -6.41 6.39 12.14
N VAL A 69 -6.16 7.16 11.09
CA VAL A 69 -4.85 7.80 10.88
C VAL A 69 -4.82 9.13 11.64
N PRO A 70 -3.88 9.34 12.58
CA PRO A 70 -3.87 10.51 13.44
C PRO A 70 -3.58 11.79 12.66
N ALA A 71 -4.23 12.88 13.09
CA ALA A 71 -4.09 14.21 12.51
C ALA A 71 -2.64 14.71 12.43
N GLU A 72 -1.79 14.29 13.37
CA GLU A 72 -0.36 14.66 13.43
C GLU A 72 0.42 14.23 12.18
N ARG A 73 0.02 13.12 11.56
CA ARG A 73 0.65 12.60 10.32
C ARG A 73 0.01 13.16 9.06
N MET A 74 -1.11 13.88 9.18
CA MET A 74 -1.90 14.38 8.07
C MET A 74 -1.55 15.82 7.76
N LYS A 75 -1.35 16.11 6.46
CA LYS A 75 -0.99 17.46 6.00
C LYS A 75 -2.04 18.53 6.35
N MET A 76 -3.31 18.12 6.44
CA MET A 76 -4.44 18.99 6.74
C MET A 76 -4.81 19.01 8.23
N ARG A 77 -4.06 18.33 9.11
CA ARG A 77 -4.34 18.19 10.55
C ARG A 77 -5.76 17.70 10.89
N ASN A 78 -6.38 16.97 9.96
CA ASN A 78 -7.64 16.29 10.18
C ASN A 78 -7.38 14.80 10.30
N GLU A 79 -8.06 14.17 11.25
CA GLU A 79 -8.09 12.71 11.38
C GLU A 79 -8.69 12.09 10.11
N HIS A 80 -8.08 11.02 9.64
CA HIS A 80 -8.59 10.27 8.49
C HIS A 80 -9.08 8.92 8.97
N VAL A 81 -10.40 8.75 8.93
CA VAL A 81 -11.08 7.52 9.30
C VAL A 81 -11.32 6.69 8.04
N VAL A 82 -10.84 5.45 8.05
CA VAL A 82 -10.94 4.52 6.93
C VAL A 82 -11.71 3.29 7.38
N SER A 83 -12.82 3.00 6.70
CA SER A 83 -13.60 1.78 6.93
C SER A 83 -12.91 0.58 6.28
N LEU A 84 -12.73 -0.49 7.04
CA LEU A 84 -12.07 -1.70 6.58
C LEU A 84 -13.11 -2.69 6.05
N SER A 85 -12.93 -3.15 4.81
CA SER A 85 -13.74 -4.23 4.25
C SER A 85 -13.36 -5.58 4.88
N SER A 86 -14.23 -6.58 4.74
CA SER A 86 -13.92 -7.95 5.21
C SER A 86 -12.65 -8.53 4.56
N GLN A 87 -12.31 -8.10 3.33
CA GLN A 87 -11.06 -8.46 2.67
C GLN A 87 -9.85 -7.78 3.31
N ALA A 88 -9.95 -6.49 3.62
CA ALA A 88 -8.91 -5.75 4.33
C ALA A 88 -8.64 -6.35 5.71
N MET A 89 -9.69 -6.73 6.44
CA MET A 89 -9.57 -7.39 7.74
C MET A 89 -8.80 -8.71 7.69
N LYS A 90 -9.05 -9.54 6.64
CA LYS A 90 -8.29 -10.79 6.43
C LYS A 90 -6.81 -10.51 6.18
N ILE A 91 -6.51 -9.51 5.35
CA ILE A 91 -5.13 -9.10 5.06
C ILE A 91 -4.42 -8.61 6.33
N ILE A 92 -5.10 -7.79 7.14
CA ILE A 92 -4.55 -7.27 8.40
C ILE A 92 -4.30 -8.41 9.41
N ALA A 93 -5.21 -9.39 9.48
CA ALA A 93 -5.02 -10.58 10.32
C ALA A 93 -3.79 -11.39 9.89
N GLU A 94 -3.60 -11.60 8.59
CA GLU A 94 -2.42 -12.29 8.04
C GLU A 94 -1.12 -11.52 8.34
N LEU A 95 -1.14 -10.20 8.14
CA LEU A 95 -0.02 -9.31 8.50
C LEU A 95 0.30 -9.41 10.00
N LYS A 96 -0.71 -9.52 10.87
CA LYS A 96 -0.53 -9.63 12.31
C LYS A 96 0.18 -10.93 12.70
N THR A 97 -0.15 -12.04 12.04
CA THR A 97 0.54 -13.32 12.23
C THR A 97 2.02 -13.23 11.83
N MET A 98 2.33 -12.48 10.76
CA MET A 98 3.71 -12.28 10.29
C MET A 98 4.50 -11.25 11.11
N ALA A 99 3.81 -10.31 11.76
CA ALA A 99 4.42 -9.15 12.40
C ALA A 99 5.12 -9.44 13.73
N GLY A 100 4.81 -10.59 14.36
CA GLY A 100 5.35 -10.94 15.68
C GLY A 100 5.09 -9.84 16.71
N ASN A 101 6.17 -9.29 17.30
CA ASN A 101 6.11 -8.27 18.36
C ASN A 101 6.40 -6.83 17.86
N SER A 102 6.29 -6.59 16.56
CA SER A 102 6.53 -5.25 15.98
C SER A 102 5.40 -4.27 16.34
N ARG A 103 5.77 -3.01 16.57
CA ARG A 103 4.81 -1.91 16.74
C ARG A 103 4.09 -1.53 15.44
N TYR A 104 4.75 -1.73 14.30
CA TYR A 104 4.24 -1.33 12.99
C TYR A 104 3.46 -2.46 12.33
N LEU A 105 2.43 -2.09 11.56
CA LEU A 105 1.66 -3.00 10.71
C LEU A 105 2.59 -3.74 9.73
N LEU A 106 3.48 -2.97 9.08
CA LEU A 106 4.48 -3.49 8.17
C LEU A 106 5.81 -3.61 8.91
N CYS A 107 6.27 -4.85 9.08
CA CYS A 107 7.49 -5.17 9.84
C CYS A 107 8.75 -5.18 8.99
N LEU A 108 8.62 -4.81 7.72
CA LEU A 108 9.73 -4.69 6.80
C LEU A 108 10.74 -3.72 7.41
N GLY A 109 11.91 -4.24 7.78
CA GLY A 109 13.03 -3.44 8.27
C GLY A 109 13.17 -2.20 7.39
N ALA A 110 13.09 -1.03 8.02
CA ALA A 110 12.69 0.31 7.55
C ALA A 110 13.32 0.88 6.24
N ASN A 111 13.64 0.06 5.25
CA ASN A 111 14.51 0.40 4.13
C ASN A 111 14.17 -0.26 2.79
N LYS A 112 13.08 -1.04 2.65
CA LYS A 112 12.78 -1.68 1.35
C LYS A 112 11.45 -1.35 0.66
N ILE A 113 10.39 -0.86 1.34
CA ILE A 113 9.30 -0.17 0.62
C ILE A 113 9.73 1.28 0.38
N SER A 114 10.75 1.48 -0.46
CA SER A 114 11.00 2.81 -1.00
C SER A 114 9.84 3.17 -1.94
N ARG A 115 9.57 4.47 -2.14
CA ARG A 115 8.66 4.95 -3.22
C ARG A 115 8.94 4.25 -4.54
N SER A 116 10.18 3.81 -4.77
CA SER A 116 10.62 3.07 -5.94
C SER A 116 10.02 1.67 -6.05
N VAL A 117 9.66 0.95 -4.99
CA VAL A 117 9.01 -0.37 -5.10
C VAL A 117 7.58 -0.23 -5.59
N ILE A 118 6.81 0.73 -5.07
CA ILE A 118 5.47 1.02 -5.57
C ILE A 118 5.56 1.59 -7.00
N THR A 119 6.47 2.53 -7.25
CA THR A 119 6.70 3.03 -8.61
C THR A 119 7.12 1.90 -9.55
N ARG A 120 7.97 0.95 -9.11
CA ARG A 120 8.43 -0.20 -9.91
C ARG A 120 7.40 -1.33 -10.03
N CYS A 121 6.40 -1.44 -9.16
CA CYS A 121 5.27 -2.38 -9.32
C CYS A 121 4.19 -1.83 -10.23
N PHE A 122 4.06 -0.50 -10.31
CA PHE A 122 3.16 0.18 -11.25
C PHE A 122 3.82 0.49 -12.62
N LEU A 123 5.15 0.60 -12.70
CA LEU A 123 5.91 0.78 -13.96
C LEU A 123 6.08 -0.47 -14.87
N PRO A 124 6.01 -1.75 -14.43
CA PRO A 124 6.27 -2.85 -15.34
C PRO A 124 5.13 -3.03 -16.34
N CYS A 125 3.90 -2.61 -16.05
CA CYS A 125 2.83 -2.60 -17.05
C CYS A 125 3.14 -1.67 -18.24
N ILE A 126 4.05 -0.69 -18.10
CA ILE A 126 4.47 0.19 -19.20
C ILE A 126 5.80 -0.27 -19.82
N ALA A 127 6.64 -0.99 -19.08
CA ALA A 127 8.03 -1.31 -19.48
C ALA A 127 8.34 -2.80 -19.71
N TRP A 128 7.45 -3.72 -19.33
CA TRP A 128 7.56 -5.12 -19.73
C TRP A 128 6.61 -5.35 -20.90
N GLY A 129 7.19 -5.37 -22.11
CA GLY A 129 6.53 -5.83 -23.33
C GLY A 129 6.16 -7.31 -23.23
N ILE A 130 5.16 -7.62 -22.41
CA ILE A 130 4.50 -8.92 -22.40
C ILE A 130 3.61 -8.93 -23.63
N LYS A 131 4.18 -9.43 -24.73
CA LYS A 131 3.41 -9.87 -25.88
C LYS A 131 2.59 -11.08 -25.41
N VAL A 132 1.34 -10.82 -25.03
CA VAL A 132 0.35 -11.88 -24.83
C VAL A 132 0.18 -12.58 -26.17
N ARG A 133 0.49 -13.88 -26.20
CA ARG A 133 0.08 -14.79 -27.28
C ARG A 133 -1.01 -15.69 -26.72
#